data_AF-C0EK35-F1
#
_entry.id   AF-C0EK35-F1
#
_cell.length_a   1.000
_cell.length_b   1.000
_cell.length_c   1.000
_cell.angle_alpha   90.00
_cell.angle_beta   90.00
_cell.angle_gamma   90.00
#
_symmetry.space_group_name_H-M   'P 1'
#
loop_
_entity.id
_entity.type
_entity.pdbx_description
1 polymer ?
#
loop_
_entity_poly.entity_id
_entity_poly.type
_entity_poly.pdbx_seq_one_letter_code
_entity_poly.pdbx_strand_id
1 'polypeptide(L)'
;MKHIKKHIQCAVLGMLVLSGCQSYREDQSRRSKMAQFALNHPVAAQVIGMEDEGLINMTSNAARFAERSGLDDKANGDSKGTQVNAVRQALWQAAIASKFDSIIAEKAGNARLTDMELREGKDDYFSRYLADQAVDQRNNRIGRSIGSAKPDSDMKTLAASILFYYNKVGLWTASEVNNRWHIKQEKLSDGQYAEALKNIAKLDQNGMTEQERSGYKTDTLSEIKRSVKAMRQVED
;
A
#
# COMPACT_ATOMS: atom_id res chain seq x y z
N MET A 1 29.90 -0.35 39.91
CA MET A 1 29.08 -1.25 39.05
C MET A 1 27.96 -0.52 38.27
N LYS A 2 28.18 0.70 37.75
CA LYS A 2 27.17 1.45 36.96
C LYS A 2 27.51 1.60 35.46
N HIS A 3 28.70 1.18 35.03
CA HIS A 3 29.16 1.36 33.65
C HIS A 3 29.01 0.14 32.71
N ILE A 4 28.64 -1.04 33.23
CA ILE A 4 28.55 -2.27 32.41
C ILE A 4 27.19 -2.41 31.69
N LYS A 5 26.13 -1.75 32.18
CA LYS A 5 24.78 -1.87 31.59
C LYS A 5 24.55 -1.06 30.31
N LYS A 6 25.38 -0.06 30.01
CA LYS A 6 25.21 0.78 28.80
C LYS A 6 25.76 0.13 27.52
N HIS A 7 26.64 -0.86 27.63
CA HIS A 7 27.19 -1.55 26.46
C HIS A 7 26.34 -2.73 25.99
N ILE A 8 25.46 -3.27 26.84
CA ILE A 8 24.60 -4.41 26.48
C ILE A 8 23.36 -3.95 25.70
N GLN A 9 22.85 -2.73 25.92
CA GLN A 9 21.72 -2.21 25.13
C GLN A 9 22.12 -1.75 23.72
N CYS A 10 23.40 -1.45 23.46
CA CYS A 10 23.89 -1.21 22.10
C CYS A 10 24.22 -2.52 21.35
N ALA A 11 24.40 -3.64 22.06
CA ALA A 11 24.70 -4.92 21.45
C ALA A 11 23.47 -5.66 20.89
N VAL A 12 22.25 -5.37 21.39
CA VAL A 12 21.02 -6.01 20.88
C VAL A 12 20.52 -5.38 19.57
N LEU A 13 20.90 -4.12 19.27
CA LEU A 13 20.68 -3.54 17.93
C LEU A 13 21.76 -3.96 16.90
N GLY A 14 22.93 -4.42 17.35
CA GLY A 14 24.05 -4.79 16.47
C GLY A 14 24.00 -6.22 15.92
N MET A 15 23.31 -7.15 16.59
CA MET A 15 23.32 -8.57 16.17
C MET A 15 22.33 -8.93 15.06
N LEU A 16 21.48 -8.01 14.60
CA LEU A 16 20.66 -8.20 13.39
C LEU A 16 21.36 -7.74 12.10
N VAL A 17 22.58 -7.19 12.18
CA VAL A 17 23.30 -6.64 11.03
C VAL A 17 24.10 -7.73 10.26
N LEU A 18 24.27 -8.92 10.82
CA LEU A 18 25.06 -10.00 10.17
C LEU A 18 24.28 -10.91 9.21
N SER A 19 23.00 -10.65 8.96
CA SER A 19 22.21 -11.34 7.92
C SER A 19 22.01 -10.50 6.66
N GLY A 20 22.63 -9.30 6.58
CA GLY A 20 22.48 -8.31 5.50
C GLY A 20 23.07 -8.72 4.13
N CYS A 21 23.46 -9.97 3.95
CA CYS A 21 23.89 -10.54 2.67
C CYS A 21 23.05 -11.75 2.29
N GLN A 22 21.72 -11.65 2.38
CA GLN A 22 20.84 -12.53 1.63
C GLN A 22 20.20 -11.71 0.53
N SER A 23 20.59 -11.97 -0.71
CA SER A 23 19.86 -11.50 -1.88
C SER A 23 18.37 -11.86 -1.74
N TYR A 24 17.49 -10.96 -2.14
CA TYR A 24 16.05 -11.21 -2.24
C TYR A 24 15.79 -12.58 -2.90
N ARG A 25 15.01 -13.45 -2.24
CA ARG A 25 14.65 -14.76 -2.78
C ARG A 25 13.14 -14.87 -2.93
N GLU A 26 12.69 -15.51 -4.00
CA GLU A 26 11.26 -15.66 -4.29
C GLU A 26 10.49 -16.41 -3.20
N ASP A 27 11.15 -17.41 -2.59
CA ASP A 27 10.62 -18.32 -1.56
C ASP A 27 10.52 -17.71 -0.15
N GLN A 28 10.95 -16.46 0.04
CA GLN A 28 10.84 -15.80 1.33
C GLN A 28 9.39 -15.40 1.66
N SER A 29 9.04 -15.54 2.93
CA SER A 29 7.77 -15.06 3.49
C SER A 29 7.62 -13.55 3.29
N ARG A 30 6.38 -13.05 3.19
CA ARG A 30 6.10 -11.61 3.02
C ARG A 30 6.71 -10.80 4.16
N ARG A 31 6.62 -11.30 5.39
CA ARG A 31 7.25 -10.66 6.55
C ARG A 31 8.76 -10.50 6.38
N SER A 32 9.43 -11.53 5.86
CA SER A 32 10.87 -11.51 5.61
C SER A 32 11.23 -10.49 4.53
N LYS A 33 10.49 -10.48 3.41
CA LYS A 33 10.67 -9.50 2.32
C LYS A 33 10.47 -8.06 2.81
N MET A 34 9.43 -7.81 3.62
CA MET A 34 9.15 -6.50 4.21
C MET A 34 10.23 -6.06 5.21
N ALA A 35 10.74 -6.99 6.04
CA ALA A 35 11.84 -6.70 6.96
C ALA A 35 13.13 -6.36 6.21
N GLN A 36 13.44 -7.11 5.15
CA GLN A 36 14.59 -6.83 4.29
C GLN A 36 14.48 -5.47 3.59
N PHE A 37 13.29 -5.13 3.07
CA PHE A 37 13.04 -3.79 2.53
C PHE A 37 13.32 -2.71 3.57
N ALA A 38 12.85 -2.89 4.82
CA ALA A 38 13.07 -1.92 5.88
C ALA A 38 14.55 -1.77 6.28
N LEU A 39 15.33 -2.86 6.29
CA LEU A 39 16.77 -2.82 6.53
C LEU A 39 17.52 -2.09 5.42
N ASN A 40 17.13 -2.31 4.17
CA ASN A 40 17.79 -1.72 3.00
C ASN A 40 17.34 -0.28 2.71
N HIS A 41 16.13 0.09 3.14
CA HIS A 41 15.49 1.39 2.85
C HIS A 41 14.79 1.98 4.10
N PRO A 42 15.51 2.26 5.19
CA PRO A 42 14.90 2.59 6.49
C PRO A 42 14.04 3.86 6.47
N VAL A 43 14.49 4.92 5.78
CA VAL A 43 13.73 6.17 5.65
C VAL A 43 12.44 5.95 4.86
N ALA A 44 12.52 5.21 3.76
CA ALA A 44 11.34 4.88 2.96
C ALA A 44 10.37 4.02 3.76
N ALA A 45 10.86 2.98 4.44
CA ALA A 45 10.03 2.10 5.26
C ALA A 45 9.32 2.85 6.39
N GLN A 46 9.96 3.82 7.04
CA GLN A 46 9.33 4.65 8.06
C GLN A 46 8.17 5.48 7.51
N VAL A 47 8.36 6.13 6.36
CA VAL A 47 7.32 6.98 5.75
C VAL A 47 6.19 6.15 5.13
N ILE A 48 6.53 5.02 4.52
CA ILE A 48 5.57 4.07 3.93
C ILE A 48 4.68 3.49 5.03
N GLY A 49 5.29 3.08 6.13
CA GLY A 49 4.63 2.53 7.30
C GLY A 49 3.81 1.26 7.03
N MET A 50 3.18 0.77 8.09
CA MET A 50 2.19 -0.31 8.02
C MET A 50 0.79 0.28 8.15
N GLU A 51 -0.19 -0.42 7.58
CA GLU A 51 -1.59 -0.03 7.68
C GLU A 51 -2.04 -0.08 9.14
N ASP A 52 -2.57 1.05 9.61
CA ASP A 52 -3.19 1.21 10.91
C ASP A 52 -4.04 2.49 10.88
N GLU A 53 -5.33 2.37 11.21
CA GLU A 53 -6.33 3.45 11.13
C GLU A 53 -5.92 4.73 11.88
N GLY A 54 -5.13 4.61 12.94
CA GLY A 54 -4.67 5.74 13.74
C GLY A 54 -3.21 6.14 13.51
N LEU A 55 -2.59 5.72 12.41
CA LEU A 55 -1.27 6.22 11.99
C LEU A 55 -1.38 7.13 10.77
N ILE A 56 -0.52 8.14 10.71
CA ILE A 56 -0.32 8.99 9.53
C ILE A 56 0.95 8.52 8.84
N ASN A 57 0.77 7.55 7.95
CA ASN A 57 1.80 7.04 7.04
C ASN A 57 1.17 6.79 5.67
N MET A 58 1.98 6.57 4.63
CA MET A 58 1.45 6.45 3.28
C MET A 58 0.48 5.28 3.11
N THR A 59 0.72 4.16 3.78
CA THR A 59 -0.16 2.99 3.69
C THR A 59 -1.53 3.29 4.29
N SER A 60 -1.58 3.82 5.51
CA SER A 60 -2.84 4.22 6.17
C SER A 60 -3.56 5.35 5.43
N ASN A 61 -2.83 6.34 4.91
CA ASN A 61 -3.44 7.43 4.15
C ASN A 61 -4.10 6.90 2.86
N ALA A 62 -3.44 5.97 2.14
CA ALA A 62 -3.99 5.40 0.92
C ALA A 62 -5.26 4.57 1.19
N ALA A 63 -5.28 3.77 2.26
CA ALA A 63 -6.48 3.07 2.72
C ALA A 63 -7.62 4.05 3.02
N ARG A 64 -7.35 5.10 3.80
CA ARG A 64 -8.35 6.12 4.15
C ARG A 64 -8.97 6.80 2.94
N PHE A 65 -8.16 7.19 1.95
CA PHE A 65 -8.66 7.79 0.71
C PHE A 65 -9.50 6.82 -0.12
N ALA A 66 -9.05 5.57 -0.23
CA ALA A 66 -9.74 4.55 -0.99
C ALA A 66 -11.12 4.23 -0.38
N GLU A 67 -11.17 3.96 0.93
CA GLU A 67 -12.42 3.69 1.65
C GLU A 67 -13.40 4.87 1.55
N ARG A 68 -12.90 6.09 1.75
CA ARG A 68 -13.72 7.31 1.71
C ARG A 68 -14.07 7.75 0.29
N SER A 69 -13.57 7.09 -0.76
CA SER A 69 -14.03 7.36 -2.13
C SER A 69 -15.51 7.01 -2.31
N GLY A 70 -16.04 6.07 -1.54
CA GLY A 70 -17.42 5.57 -1.68
C GLY A 70 -17.60 4.65 -2.88
N LEU A 71 -16.51 4.15 -3.47
CA LEU A 71 -16.54 3.11 -4.49
C LEU A 71 -16.91 1.74 -3.89
N ASP A 72 -17.20 0.76 -4.75
CA ASP A 72 -17.57 -0.57 -4.28
C ASP A 72 -16.40 -1.30 -3.62
N ASP A 73 -16.66 -1.81 -2.42
CA ASP A 73 -15.75 -2.65 -1.66
C ASP A 73 -16.36 -4.00 -1.26
N LYS A 74 -17.57 -4.30 -1.75
CA LYS A 74 -18.35 -5.46 -1.30
C LYS A 74 -18.53 -6.54 -2.36
N ALA A 75 -18.25 -6.28 -3.65
CA ALA A 75 -18.39 -7.27 -4.71
C ALA A 75 -17.76 -8.64 -4.38
N ASN A 76 -16.68 -8.66 -3.59
CA ASN A 76 -15.89 -9.86 -3.31
C ASN A 76 -15.81 -10.23 -1.81
N GLY A 77 -16.51 -9.52 -0.93
CA GLY A 77 -16.66 -9.83 0.51
C GLY A 77 -15.56 -9.36 1.47
N ASP A 78 -14.31 -9.20 1.03
CA ASP A 78 -13.18 -8.81 1.90
C ASP A 78 -12.19 -7.84 1.24
N SER A 79 -12.71 -6.86 0.47
CA SER A 79 -11.97 -5.84 -0.29
C SER A 79 -11.06 -6.36 -1.42
N LYS A 80 -10.76 -7.67 -1.48
CA LYS A 80 -9.87 -8.23 -2.49
C LYS A 80 -10.45 -8.06 -3.90
N GLY A 81 -9.66 -7.49 -4.80
CA GLY A 81 -10.03 -7.22 -6.18
C GLY A 81 -11.17 -6.21 -6.37
N THR A 82 -11.55 -5.44 -5.35
CA THR A 82 -12.62 -4.43 -5.44
C THR A 82 -12.14 -3.11 -6.02
N GLN A 83 -13.08 -2.19 -6.28
CA GLN A 83 -12.78 -0.85 -6.77
C GLN A 83 -12.02 -0.03 -5.72
N VAL A 84 -12.39 -0.17 -4.44
CA VAL A 84 -11.67 0.46 -3.32
C VAL A 84 -10.24 -0.07 -3.26
N ASN A 85 -10.01 -1.38 -3.33
CA ASN A 85 -8.65 -1.90 -3.30
C ASN A 85 -7.82 -1.47 -4.53
N ALA A 86 -8.45 -1.37 -5.71
CA ALA A 86 -7.80 -0.86 -6.91
C ALA A 86 -7.26 0.57 -6.73
N VAL A 87 -8.08 1.46 -6.16
CA VAL A 87 -7.67 2.84 -5.83
C VAL A 87 -6.59 2.84 -4.74
N ARG A 88 -6.74 2.03 -3.69
CA ARG A 88 -5.78 1.94 -2.58
C ARG A 88 -4.37 1.62 -3.08
N GLN A 89 -4.24 0.58 -3.91
CA GLN A 89 -2.94 0.11 -4.40
C GLN A 89 -2.31 1.08 -5.40
N ALA A 90 -3.11 1.61 -6.33
CA ALA A 90 -2.63 2.62 -7.27
C ALA A 90 -2.18 3.89 -6.56
N LEU A 91 -2.94 4.38 -5.58
CA LEU A 91 -2.61 5.56 -4.79
C LEU A 91 -1.37 5.34 -3.92
N TRP A 92 -1.29 4.18 -3.26
CA TRP A 92 -0.15 3.83 -2.41
C TRP A 92 1.15 3.84 -3.22
N GLN A 93 1.19 3.22 -4.40
CA GLN A 93 2.37 3.25 -5.25
C GLN A 93 2.66 4.62 -5.86
N ALA A 94 1.62 5.37 -6.24
CA ALA A 94 1.79 6.73 -6.73
C ALA A 94 2.45 7.63 -5.68
N ALA A 95 2.04 7.52 -4.42
CA ALA A 95 2.62 8.32 -3.34
C ALA A 95 4.08 7.95 -3.05
N ILE A 96 4.44 6.66 -3.10
CA ILE A 96 5.83 6.24 -2.93
C ILE A 96 6.69 6.72 -4.09
N ALA A 97 6.21 6.56 -5.33
CA ALA A 97 6.94 6.97 -6.52
C ALA A 97 7.09 8.49 -6.64
N SER A 98 6.09 9.26 -6.21
CA SER A 98 6.12 10.72 -6.13
C SER A 98 7.15 11.23 -5.12
N LYS A 99 7.27 10.56 -3.96
CA LYS A 99 8.15 11.00 -2.87
C LYS A 99 9.59 10.51 -2.98
N PHE A 100 9.79 9.29 -3.45
CA PHE A 100 11.11 8.65 -3.49
C PHE A 100 11.55 8.48 -4.93
N ASP A 101 11.06 7.43 -5.59
CA ASP A 101 11.20 7.17 -7.01
C ASP A 101 10.43 5.88 -7.35
N SER A 102 10.34 5.55 -8.65
CA SER A 102 9.70 4.32 -9.12
C SER A 102 10.39 3.04 -8.64
N ILE A 103 11.69 3.07 -8.35
CA ILE A 103 12.48 1.90 -7.94
C ILE A 103 12.14 1.53 -6.49
N ILE A 104 12.09 2.50 -5.58
CA ILE A 104 11.67 2.32 -4.19
C ILE A 104 10.21 1.87 -4.13
N ALA A 105 9.34 2.46 -4.96
CA ALA A 105 7.95 2.05 -5.05
C ALA A 105 7.82 0.57 -5.49
N GLU A 106 8.56 0.17 -6.52
CA GLU A 106 8.57 -1.21 -7.01
C GLU A 106 9.06 -2.18 -5.93
N LYS A 107 10.20 -1.90 -5.29
CA LYS A 107 10.73 -2.73 -4.20
C LYS A 107 9.76 -2.86 -3.03
N ALA A 108 9.09 -1.77 -2.65
CA ALA A 108 8.07 -1.79 -1.60
C ALA A 108 6.86 -2.66 -1.99
N GLY A 109 6.40 -2.54 -3.24
CA GLY A 109 5.31 -3.36 -3.78
C GLY A 109 5.67 -4.84 -3.82
N ASN A 110 6.85 -5.17 -4.35
CA ASN A 110 7.33 -6.54 -4.47
C ASN A 110 7.54 -7.21 -3.11
N ALA A 111 7.87 -6.44 -2.07
CA ALA A 111 7.98 -6.96 -0.71
C ALA A 111 6.65 -7.45 -0.13
N ARG A 112 5.50 -7.02 -0.68
CA ARG A 112 4.16 -7.40 -0.20
C ARG A 112 3.53 -8.58 -0.95
N LEU A 113 4.19 -9.09 -1.99
CA LEU A 113 3.71 -10.23 -2.78
C LEU A 113 4.14 -11.55 -2.16
N THR A 114 3.25 -12.55 -2.16
CA THR A 114 3.63 -13.95 -1.91
C THR A 114 4.24 -14.58 -3.16
N ASP A 115 3.66 -14.33 -4.32
CA ASP A 115 4.08 -14.89 -5.60
C ASP A 115 4.60 -13.78 -6.53
N MET A 116 5.83 -13.92 -6.98
CA MET A 116 6.48 -13.00 -7.91
C MET A 116 6.32 -13.39 -9.37
N GLU A 117 6.02 -14.66 -9.64
CA GLU A 117 5.83 -15.19 -10.98
C GLU A 117 4.40 -14.95 -11.51
N LEU A 118 3.65 -14.01 -10.90
CA LEU A 118 2.34 -13.61 -11.41
C LEU A 118 2.47 -13.19 -12.87
N ARG A 119 1.99 -14.07 -13.75
CA ARG A 119 2.22 -13.96 -15.18
C ARG A 119 1.42 -12.81 -15.77
N GLU A 120 2.13 -11.86 -16.35
CA GLU A 120 1.52 -10.87 -17.24
C GLU A 120 0.80 -11.57 -18.39
N GLY A 121 -0.35 -11.03 -18.79
CA GLY A 121 -1.17 -11.59 -19.88
C GLY A 121 -2.07 -12.77 -19.48
N LYS A 122 -2.14 -13.13 -18.20
CA LYS A 122 -3.15 -14.07 -17.67
C LYS A 122 -4.27 -13.30 -16.97
N ASP A 123 -5.51 -13.57 -17.34
CA ASP A 123 -6.67 -12.88 -16.74
C ASP A 123 -7.55 -13.79 -15.87
N ASP A 124 -7.36 -15.12 -15.93
CA ASP A 124 -8.16 -16.09 -15.18
C ASP A 124 -7.35 -16.85 -14.14
N TYR A 125 -7.85 -16.89 -12.91
CA TYR A 125 -7.19 -17.50 -11.75
C TYR A 125 -8.13 -18.46 -11.03
N PHE A 126 -7.57 -19.51 -10.43
CA PHE A 126 -8.35 -20.46 -9.63
C PHE A 126 -8.66 -19.96 -8.22
N SER A 127 -7.93 -18.94 -7.75
CA SER A 127 -8.05 -18.42 -6.40
C SER A 127 -8.27 -16.92 -6.43
N ARG A 128 -9.20 -16.44 -5.61
CA ARG A 128 -9.43 -15.01 -5.36
C ARG A 128 -8.14 -14.31 -4.98
N TYR A 129 -7.33 -14.96 -4.15
CA TYR A 129 -6.08 -14.41 -3.64
C TYR A 129 -5.04 -14.19 -4.75
N LEU A 130 -4.92 -15.11 -5.71
CA LEU A 130 -4.02 -14.93 -6.84
C LEU A 130 -4.51 -13.86 -7.82
N ALA A 131 -5.83 -13.79 -8.05
CA ALA A 131 -6.45 -12.74 -8.85
C ALA A 131 -6.21 -11.35 -8.22
N ASP A 132 -6.41 -11.23 -6.91
CA ASP A 132 -6.17 -9.99 -6.15
C ASP A 132 -4.72 -9.54 -6.24
N GLN A 133 -3.74 -10.42 -6.03
CA GLN A 133 -2.34 -10.04 -6.18
C GLN A 133 -1.98 -9.61 -7.61
N ALA A 134 -2.57 -10.25 -8.62
CA ALA A 134 -2.38 -9.83 -10.01
C ALA A 134 -2.99 -8.45 -10.29
N VAL A 135 -4.18 -8.17 -9.75
CA VAL A 135 -4.82 -6.84 -9.77
C VAL A 135 -3.94 -5.80 -9.09
N ASP A 136 -3.47 -6.11 -7.87
CA ASP A 136 -2.61 -5.25 -7.07
C ASP A 136 -1.33 -4.89 -7.83
N GLN A 137 -0.64 -5.87 -8.43
CA GLN A 137 0.57 -5.61 -9.22
C GLN A 137 0.31 -4.68 -10.43
N ARG A 138 -0.80 -4.89 -11.15
CA ARG A 138 -1.15 -4.06 -12.32
C ARG A 138 -1.50 -2.63 -11.92
N ASN A 139 -2.30 -2.48 -10.86
CA ASN A 139 -2.64 -1.17 -10.31
C ASN A 139 -1.42 -0.49 -9.68
N ASN A 140 -0.51 -1.24 -9.07
CA ASN A 140 0.75 -0.73 -8.56
C ASN A 140 1.59 -0.09 -9.67
N ARG A 141 1.67 -0.73 -10.84
CA ARG A 141 2.36 -0.21 -12.03
C ARG A 141 1.76 1.10 -12.52
N ILE A 142 0.43 1.15 -12.63
CA ILE A 142 -0.32 2.37 -13.01
C ILE A 142 -0.02 3.49 -12.01
N GLY A 143 -0.11 3.18 -10.71
CA GLY A 143 0.21 4.08 -9.62
C GLY A 143 1.61 4.67 -9.74
N ARG A 144 2.63 3.82 -9.90
CA ARG A 144 4.03 4.27 -10.08
C ARG A 144 4.18 5.23 -11.25
N SER A 145 3.60 4.91 -12.41
CA SER A 145 3.65 5.78 -13.59
C SER A 145 3.04 7.16 -13.30
N ILE A 146 1.88 7.20 -12.65
CA ILE A 146 1.20 8.46 -12.28
C ILE A 146 2.01 9.25 -11.25
N GLY A 147 2.59 8.58 -10.26
CA GLY A 147 3.40 9.19 -9.21
C GLY A 147 4.72 9.75 -9.73
N SER A 148 5.43 9.00 -10.57
CA SER A 148 6.70 9.45 -11.18
C SER A 148 6.54 10.68 -12.07
N ALA A 149 5.37 10.87 -12.68
CA ALA A 149 5.05 12.07 -13.45
C ALA A 149 4.69 13.29 -12.58
N LYS A 150 4.59 13.11 -11.25
CA LYS A 150 4.13 14.13 -10.29
C LYS A 150 4.98 14.14 -9.01
N PRO A 151 6.29 14.44 -9.12
CA PRO A 151 7.18 14.46 -7.95
C PRO A 151 6.66 15.39 -6.85
N ASP A 152 6.85 14.98 -5.60
CA ASP A 152 6.48 15.71 -4.37
C ASP A 152 5.01 16.14 -4.26
N SER A 153 4.12 15.56 -5.07
CA SER A 153 2.67 15.82 -4.96
C SER A 153 2.09 15.18 -3.71
N ASP A 154 1.21 15.92 -3.03
CA ASP A 154 0.47 15.41 -1.88
C ASP A 154 -0.51 14.29 -2.28
N MET A 155 -0.90 13.48 -1.30
CA MET A 155 -1.70 12.29 -1.57
C MET A 155 -3.14 12.60 -2.01
N LYS A 156 -3.71 13.76 -1.67
CA LYS A 156 -5.05 14.17 -2.15
C LYS A 156 -5.00 14.49 -3.64
N THR A 157 -3.96 15.20 -4.08
CA THR A 157 -3.71 15.49 -5.50
C THR A 157 -3.47 14.22 -6.30
N LEU A 158 -2.70 13.27 -5.75
CA LEU A 158 -2.50 11.96 -6.36
C LEU A 158 -3.80 11.15 -6.41
N ALA A 159 -4.63 11.16 -5.36
CA ALA A 159 -5.92 10.48 -5.33
C ALA A 159 -6.85 10.98 -6.44
N ALA A 160 -6.94 12.31 -6.63
CA ALA A 160 -7.69 12.89 -7.74
C ALA A 160 -7.16 12.44 -9.11
N SER A 161 -5.83 12.34 -9.27
CA SER A 161 -5.21 11.83 -10.49
C SER A 161 -5.53 10.36 -10.75
N ILE A 162 -5.52 9.52 -9.71
CA ILE A 162 -5.90 8.11 -9.81
C ILE A 162 -7.37 7.97 -10.22
N LEU A 163 -8.28 8.72 -9.59
CA LEU A 163 -9.71 8.70 -9.94
C LEU A 163 -9.95 9.17 -11.38
N PHE A 164 -9.22 10.20 -11.84
CA PHE A 164 -9.28 10.63 -13.24
C PHE A 164 -8.81 9.53 -14.19
N TYR A 165 -7.69 8.86 -13.89
CA TYR A 165 -7.21 7.73 -14.68
C TYR A 165 -8.21 6.57 -14.67
N TYR A 166 -8.83 6.28 -13.52
CA TYR A 166 -9.85 5.23 -13.40
C TYR A 166 -11.10 5.54 -14.24
N ASN A 167 -11.53 6.80 -14.35
CA ASN A 167 -12.63 7.18 -15.23
C ASN A 167 -12.26 7.13 -16.72
N LYS A 168 -11.07 7.59 -17.11
CA LYS A 168 -10.70 7.72 -18.53
C LYS A 168 -10.12 6.46 -19.15
N VAL A 169 -9.27 5.76 -18.41
CA VAL A 169 -8.52 4.60 -18.89
C VAL A 169 -8.97 3.33 -18.19
N GLY A 170 -9.03 3.36 -16.86
CA GLY A 170 -9.51 2.25 -16.04
C GLY A 170 -8.45 1.70 -15.08
N LEU A 171 -8.90 1.07 -14.00
CA LEU A 171 -8.05 0.28 -13.08
C LEU A 171 -8.48 -1.19 -13.11
N TRP A 172 -7.60 -2.07 -12.67
CA TRP A 172 -7.85 -3.50 -12.63
C TRP A 172 -8.70 -3.87 -11.41
N THR A 173 -9.69 -4.74 -11.61
CA THR A 173 -10.50 -5.37 -10.56
C THR A 173 -10.67 -6.86 -10.86
N ALA A 174 -11.14 -7.63 -9.86
CA ALA A 174 -11.41 -9.05 -9.99
C ALA A 174 -12.90 -9.33 -9.73
N SER A 175 -13.43 -10.34 -10.42
CA SER A 175 -14.80 -10.83 -10.23
C SER A 175 -14.85 -12.34 -10.46
N GLU A 176 -15.75 -13.03 -9.76
CA GLU A 176 -15.96 -14.47 -9.96
C GLU A 176 -16.84 -14.73 -11.20
N VAL A 177 -16.39 -15.61 -12.09
CA VAL A 177 -17.07 -16.05 -13.31
C VAL A 177 -16.89 -17.57 -13.43
N ASN A 178 -17.98 -18.33 -13.43
CA ASN A 178 -17.97 -19.80 -13.59
C ASN A 178 -16.97 -20.52 -12.66
N ASN A 179 -16.98 -20.20 -11.36
CA ASN A 179 -16.06 -20.74 -10.33
C ASN A 179 -14.57 -20.46 -10.60
N ARG A 180 -14.26 -19.44 -11.39
CA ARG A 180 -12.92 -18.90 -11.60
C ARG A 180 -12.93 -17.41 -11.30
N TRP A 181 -11.77 -16.88 -10.94
CA TRP A 181 -11.58 -15.45 -10.70
C TRP A 181 -11.01 -14.81 -11.95
N HIS A 182 -11.79 -13.94 -12.57
CA HIS A 182 -11.42 -13.20 -13.76
C HIS A 182 -11.03 -11.77 -13.37
N ILE A 183 -9.91 -11.27 -13.90
CA ILE A 183 -9.47 -9.89 -13.70
C ILE A 183 -9.63 -9.10 -14.98
N LYS A 184 -10.09 -7.86 -14.85
CA LYS A 184 -10.33 -6.97 -15.99
C LYS A 184 -9.98 -5.53 -15.63
N GLN A 185 -9.62 -4.74 -16.63
CA GLN A 185 -9.51 -3.30 -16.47
C GLN A 185 -10.87 -2.67 -16.74
N GLU A 186 -11.43 -2.00 -15.75
CA GLU A 186 -12.74 -1.34 -15.87
C GLU A 186 -12.64 0.15 -15.59
N LYS A 187 -13.65 0.90 -16.04
CA LYS A 187 -13.73 2.34 -15.85
C LYS A 187 -14.80 2.70 -14.84
N LEU A 188 -14.58 3.76 -14.08
CA LEU A 188 -15.66 4.42 -13.36
C LEU A 188 -16.61 5.08 -14.34
N SER A 189 -17.91 4.95 -14.10
CA SER A 189 -18.89 5.85 -14.73
C SER A 189 -18.63 7.30 -14.31
N ASP A 190 -19.11 8.26 -15.10
CA ASP A 190 -18.96 9.68 -14.76
C ASP A 190 -19.62 10.03 -13.43
N GLY A 191 -20.72 9.35 -13.08
CA GLY A 191 -21.39 9.49 -11.78
C GLY A 191 -20.54 8.98 -10.62
N GLN A 192 -19.96 7.78 -10.72
CA GLN A 192 -19.06 7.23 -9.71
C GLN A 192 -17.82 8.11 -9.52
N TYR A 193 -17.25 8.59 -10.63
CA TYR A 193 -16.11 9.49 -10.60
C TYR A 193 -16.42 10.82 -9.90
N ALA A 194 -17.54 11.45 -10.26
CA ALA A 194 -17.96 12.72 -9.66
C ALA A 194 -18.23 12.59 -8.15
N GLU A 195 -18.92 11.52 -7.72
CA GLU A 195 -19.19 11.29 -6.30
C GLU A 195 -17.90 10.97 -5.53
N ALA A 196 -16.99 10.16 -6.11
CA ALA A 196 -15.70 9.87 -5.49
C ALA A 196 -14.85 11.14 -5.29
N LEU A 197 -14.79 12.03 -6.29
CA LEU A 197 -14.12 13.33 -6.16
C LEU A 197 -14.74 14.19 -5.06
N LYS A 198 -16.07 14.28 -5.02
CA LYS A 198 -16.80 15.03 -4.00
C LYS A 198 -16.53 14.48 -2.59
N ASN A 199 -16.39 13.17 -2.43
CA ASN A 199 -16.08 12.57 -1.15
C ASN A 199 -14.67 12.89 -0.69
N ILE A 200 -13.66 12.72 -1.56
CA ILE A 200 -12.27 13.02 -1.19
C ILE A 200 -11.99 14.53 -1.04
N ALA A 201 -12.79 15.40 -1.67
CA ALA A 201 -12.63 16.85 -1.58
C ALA A 201 -12.71 17.37 -0.14
N LYS A 202 -13.45 16.68 0.74
CA LYS A 202 -13.66 17.02 2.15
C LYS A 202 -12.48 16.63 3.05
N LEU A 203 -11.52 15.86 2.53
CA LEU A 203 -10.41 15.30 3.29
C LEU A 203 -9.16 16.18 3.18
N ASP A 204 -8.28 16.10 4.17
CA ASP A 204 -6.93 16.66 4.12
C ASP A 204 -5.98 15.75 3.31
N GLN A 205 -4.71 16.13 3.23
CA GLN A 205 -3.65 15.37 2.54
C GLN A 205 -3.37 13.97 3.12
N ASN A 206 -3.93 13.63 4.28
CA ASN A 206 -3.79 12.33 4.95
C ASN A 206 -5.06 11.46 4.85
N GLY A 207 -6.06 11.92 4.10
CA GLY A 207 -7.35 11.26 3.99
C GLY A 207 -8.22 11.44 5.24
N MET A 208 -7.94 12.45 6.07
CA MET A 208 -8.67 12.73 7.31
C MET A 208 -9.62 13.91 7.14
N THR A 209 -10.74 13.86 7.84
CA THR A 209 -11.58 15.05 8.10
C THR A 209 -10.92 15.96 9.12
N GLU A 210 -11.36 17.21 9.20
CA GLU A 210 -10.86 18.18 10.18
C GLU A 210 -11.07 17.72 11.63
N GLN A 211 -12.18 17.03 11.91
CA GLN A 211 -12.48 16.48 13.23
C GLN A 211 -11.48 15.37 13.62
N GLU A 212 -11.21 14.42 12.71
CA GLU A 212 -10.22 13.37 12.94
C GLU A 212 -8.81 13.96 13.13
N ARG A 213 -8.47 14.97 12.32
CA ARG A 213 -7.17 15.64 12.40
C ARG A 213 -6.98 16.35 13.74
N SER A 214 -8.00 17.03 14.23
CA SER A 214 -7.97 17.74 15.52
C SER A 214 -7.88 16.79 16.73
N GLY A 215 -8.44 15.58 16.59
CA GLY A 215 -8.36 14.53 17.61
C GLY A 215 -7.05 13.75 17.60
N TYR A 216 -6.21 13.91 16.57
CA TYR A 216 -4.99 13.14 16.39
C TYR A 216 -3.91 13.52 17.40
N LYS A 217 -3.67 12.65 18.39
CA LYS A 217 -2.57 12.75 19.35
C LYS A 217 -1.77 11.47 19.33
N THR A 218 -0.50 11.56 18.97
CA THR A 218 0.41 10.40 18.93
C THR A 218 1.80 10.85 19.35
N ASP A 219 2.51 9.97 20.05
CA ASP A 219 3.95 10.10 20.29
C ASP A 219 4.70 9.02 19.51
N THR A 220 5.98 9.29 19.21
CA THR A 220 6.83 8.40 18.39
C THR A 220 6.89 6.95 18.92
N LEU A 221 6.86 6.75 20.24
CA LEU A 221 6.92 5.40 20.82
C LEU A 221 5.63 4.62 20.54
N SER A 222 4.49 5.29 20.62
CA SER A 222 3.19 4.70 20.31
C SER A 222 3.10 4.27 18.84
N GLU A 223 3.63 5.06 17.91
CA GLU A 223 3.65 4.74 16.48
C GLU A 223 4.52 3.51 16.19
N ILE A 224 5.69 3.43 16.82
CA ILE A 224 6.59 2.28 16.69
C ILE A 224 5.89 1.01 17.18
N LYS A 225 5.25 1.05 18.37
CA LYS A 225 4.53 -0.11 18.92
C LYS A 225 3.42 -0.59 18.00
N ARG A 226 2.65 0.34 17.43
CA ARG A 226 1.57 0.03 16.49
C ARG A 226 2.10 -0.56 15.19
N SER A 227 3.16 0.03 14.63
CA SER A 227 3.81 -0.49 13.42
C SER A 227 4.35 -1.91 13.62
N VAL A 228 4.99 -2.19 14.77
CA VAL A 228 5.46 -3.55 15.13
C VAL A 228 4.29 -4.53 15.27
N LYS A 229 3.18 -4.10 15.89
CA LYS A 229 1.96 -4.93 15.99
C LYS A 229 1.40 -5.26 14.61
N ALA A 230 1.28 -4.26 13.72
CA ALA A 230 0.79 -4.45 12.36
C ALA A 230 1.68 -5.41 11.55
N MET A 231 3.01 -5.30 11.64
CA MET A 231 3.93 -6.25 10.99
C MET A 231 3.72 -7.70 11.43
N ARG A 232 3.38 -7.94 12.71
CA ARG A 232 3.10 -9.29 13.24
C ARG A 232 1.78 -9.87 12.75
N GLN A 233 0.88 -9.03 12.21
CA GLN A 233 -0.42 -9.44 11.69
C GLN A 233 -0.40 -9.71 10.18
N VAL A 234 0.70 -9.41 9.48
CA VAL A 234 0.84 -9.73 8.05
C VAL A 234 0.74 -11.25 7.86
N GLU A 235 -0.23 -11.72 7.10
CA GLU A 235 -0.35 -13.15 6.75
C GLU A 235 0.66 -13.51 5.66
N ASP A 236 1.28 -14.69 5.78
CA ASP A 236 2.18 -15.26 4.77
C ASP A 236 1.41 -16.20 3.84
#